data_AF-A0A9D2Q6W0-F1
#
_entry.id   AF-A0A9D2Q6W0-F1
#
_cell.length_a   1.000
_cell.length_b   1.000
_cell.length_c   1.000
_cell.angle_alpha   90.00
_cell.angle_beta   90.00
_cell.angle_gamma   90.00
#
_symmetry.space_group_name_H-M   'P 1'
#
loop_
_entity.id
_entity.type
_entity.pdbx_description
1 polymer ?
#
loop_
_entity_poly.entity_id
_entity_poly.type
_entity_poly.pdbx_seq_one_letter_code
_entity_poly.pdbx_strand_id
1 'polypeptide(L)'
;MAVFRIERTRDYTVMSNHHLRNGKLSLKAKGLLSMMLSLPEDWNYTTRGLAAICKEGVDAIGGALRELETAGYIVRHQLRDKQGRISDTAYVIYEQPQPKNPDTPQPDTASPDTGNPDMEKPDTEKPAELNIEKSNTQKSITHGSSTDSIPFRETAAARPPER
;
A
#
# COMPACT_ATOMS: atom_id res chain seq x y z
N MET A 1 22.75 -18.04 6.56
CA MET A 1 22.41 -16.63 6.88
C MET A 1 21.84 -16.60 8.28
N ALA A 2 22.35 -15.73 9.16
CA ALA A 2 21.78 -15.53 10.49
C ALA A 2 20.77 -14.37 10.44
N VAL A 3 19.65 -14.48 11.15
CA VAL A 3 18.61 -13.45 11.23
C VAL A 3 18.32 -13.17 12.70
N PHE A 4 18.57 -11.94 13.13
CA PHE A 4 18.21 -11.46 14.46
C PHE A 4 16.85 -10.77 14.39
N ARG A 5 15.94 -11.13 15.28
CA ARG A 5 14.57 -10.59 15.30
C ARG A 5 14.37 -9.78 16.56
N ILE A 6 13.71 -8.64 16.42
CA ILE A 6 13.23 -7.86 17.57
C ILE A 6 12.01 -8.55 18.18
N GLU A 7 11.78 -8.28 19.45
CA GLU A 7 10.48 -8.50 20.08
C GLU A 7 9.47 -7.47 19.52
N ARG A 8 8.30 -7.93 19.07
CA ARG A 8 7.31 -7.09 18.38
C ARG A 8 6.36 -6.48 19.40
N THR A 9 6.78 -5.39 20.04
CA THR A 9 6.00 -4.70 21.08
C THR A 9 5.36 -3.40 20.60
N ARG A 10 5.93 -2.75 19.59
CA ARG A 10 5.43 -1.50 18.97
C ARG A 10 6.00 -1.34 17.55
N ASP A 11 5.42 -0.41 16.79
CA ASP A 11 5.91 0.01 15.46
C ASP A 11 6.11 -1.15 14.47
N TYR A 12 5.19 -2.12 14.47
CA TYR A 12 5.20 -3.25 13.54
C TYR A 12 3.85 -3.43 12.87
N THR A 13 3.87 -3.94 11.64
CA THR A 13 2.67 -4.28 10.88
C THR A 13 2.58 -5.79 10.71
N VAL A 14 1.41 -6.35 11.00
CA VAL A 14 1.08 -7.73 10.65
C VAL A 14 0.32 -7.69 9.33
N MET A 15 0.84 -8.41 8.35
CA MET A 15 0.24 -8.52 7.01
C MET A 15 0.48 -9.94 6.48
N SER A 16 -0.38 -10.41 5.58
CA SER A 16 -0.18 -11.67 4.86
C SER A 16 1.14 -11.69 4.09
N ASN A 17 1.77 -12.86 4.00
CA ASN A 17 2.99 -13.05 3.20
C ASN A 17 2.71 -13.28 1.70
N HIS A 18 1.45 -13.19 1.27
CA HIS A 18 1.05 -13.58 -0.08
C HIS A 18 1.79 -12.79 -1.17
N HIS A 19 1.81 -11.45 -1.08
CA HIS A 19 2.56 -10.61 -2.04
C HIS A 19 4.06 -10.78 -1.94
N LEU A 20 4.60 -10.93 -0.73
CA LEU A 20 6.04 -11.15 -0.51
C LEU A 20 6.52 -12.44 -1.19
N ARG A 21 5.67 -13.48 -1.20
CA ARG A 21 5.95 -14.78 -1.83
C ARG A 21 5.56 -14.84 -3.31
N ASN A 22 4.84 -13.86 -3.84
CA ASN A 22 4.45 -13.84 -5.24
C ASN A 22 5.68 -13.61 -6.14
N GLY A 23 6.09 -14.62 -6.90
CA GLY A 23 7.25 -14.56 -7.79
C GLY A 23 7.06 -13.69 -9.04
N LYS A 24 5.82 -13.30 -9.35
CA LYS A 24 5.49 -12.44 -10.51
C LYS A 24 5.60 -10.95 -10.20
N LEU A 25 5.72 -10.59 -8.91
CA LEU A 25 5.89 -9.21 -8.49
C LEU A 25 7.37 -8.82 -8.39
N SER A 26 7.69 -7.62 -8.86
CA SER A 26 8.96 -6.95 -8.65
C SER A 26 9.16 -6.63 -7.16
N LEU A 27 10.42 -6.53 -6.72
CA LEU A 27 10.72 -6.13 -5.35
C LEU A 27 10.19 -4.73 -5.02
N LYS A 28 10.13 -3.83 -6.01
CA LYS A 28 9.53 -2.50 -5.87
C LYS A 28 8.04 -2.60 -5.57
N ALA A 29 7.30 -3.39 -6.33
CA ALA A 29 5.87 -3.61 -6.09
C ALA A 29 5.61 -4.27 -4.73
N LYS A 30 6.42 -5.27 -4.34
CA LYS A 30 6.34 -5.91 -3.02
C LYS A 30 6.58 -4.93 -1.88
N GLY A 31 7.65 -4.13 -2.00
CA GLY A 31 8.00 -3.11 -1.01
C GLY A 31 6.90 -2.06 -0.90
N LEU A 32 6.41 -1.55 -2.04
CA LEU A 32 5.35 -0.54 -2.08
C LEU A 32 4.06 -1.06 -1.43
N LEU A 33 3.59 -2.26 -1.80
CA LEU A 33 2.38 -2.81 -1.19
C LEU A 33 2.53 -3.01 0.33
N SER A 34 3.68 -3.51 0.78
CA SER A 34 3.96 -3.68 2.21
C SER A 34 3.95 -2.34 2.95
N MET A 35 4.51 -1.30 2.32
CA MET A 35 4.50 0.05 2.87
C MET A 35 3.08 0.60 2.92
N MET A 36 2.30 0.49 1.85
CA MET A 36 0.93 0.97 1.82
C MET A 36 0.04 0.33 2.89
N LEU A 37 0.22 -0.97 3.17
CA LEU A 37 -0.48 -1.70 4.24
C LEU A 37 -0.03 -1.31 5.65
N SER A 38 1.15 -0.70 5.80
CA SER A 38 1.67 -0.22 7.08
C SER A 38 1.26 1.22 7.43
N LEU A 39 0.74 1.96 6.45
CA LEU A 39 0.33 3.35 6.60
C LEU A 39 -1.13 3.45 7.10
N PRO A 40 -1.49 4.55 7.78
CA PRO A 40 -2.86 4.77 8.23
C PRO A 40 -3.80 5.09 7.06
N GLU A 41 -5.09 4.83 7.23
CA GLU A 41 -6.11 4.97 6.16
C GLU A 41 -6.24 6.40 5.60
N ASP A 42 -5.93 7.42 6.42
CA ASP A 42 -5.98 8.84 6.06
C ASP A 42 -4.68 9.36 5.39
N TRP A 43 -3.74 8.46 5.09
CA TRP A 43 -2.50 8.84 4.42
C TRP A 43 -2.72 9.33 2.98
N ASN A 44 -1.82 10.18 2.49
CA ASN A 44 -1.81 10.62 1.10
C ASN A 44 -1.27 9.52 0.18
N TYR A 45 -2.16 8.67 -0.34
CA TYR A 45 -1.84 7.56 -1.25
C TYR A 45 -1.67 7.97 -2.72
N THR A 46 -1.60 9.26 -3.04
CA THR A 46 -1.25 9.69 -4.41
C THR A 46 0.16 9.23 -4.76
N THR A 47 0.47 9.10 -6.06
CA THR A 47 1.82 8.74 -6.53
C THR A 47 2.89 9.66 -5.96
N ARG A 48 2.59 10.98 -5.83
CA ARG A 48 3.51 11.96 -5.24
C ARG A 48 3.65 11.79 -3.73
N GLY A 49 2.55 11.54 -3.02
CA GLY A 49 2.56 11.28 -1.58
C GLY A 49 3.38 10.04 -1.21
N LEU A 50 3.20 8.95 -1.96
CA LEU A 50 3.98 7.73 -1.79
C LEU A 50 5.46 7.92 -2.16
N ALA A 51 5.75 8.68 -3.22
CA ALA A 51 7.14 8.99 -3.60
C ALA A 51 7.86 9.85 -2.55
N ALA A 52 7.14 10.70 -1.80
CA ALA A 52 7.73 11.58 -0.79
C ALA A 52 8.33 10.83 0.41
N ILE A 53 7.88 9.60 0.68
CA ILE A 53 8.39 8.74 1.77
C ILE A 53 9.29 7.59 1.27
N CYS A 54 9.37 7.41 -0.05
CA CYS A 54 10.22 6.42 -0.69
C CYS A 54 11.53 7.05 -1.16
N LYS A 55 12.58 6.24 -1.33
CA LYS A 55 13.78 6.71 -2.05
C LYS A 55 13.55 6.73 -3.56
N GLU A 56 12.55 5.99 -4.01
CA GLU A 56 12.11 5.85 -5.38
C GLU A 56 11.34 7.09 -5.85
N GLY A 57 11.64 7.53 -7.08
CA GLY A 57 10.93 8.65 -7.71
C GLY A 57 9.52 8.31 -8.17
N VAL A 58 8.76 9.35 -8.54
CA VAL A 58 7.34 9.26 -8.97
C VAL A 58 7.12 8.23 -10.07
N ASP A 59 8.03 8.11 -11.04
CA ASP A 59 7.91 7.16 -12.14
C ASP A 59 8.01 5.70 -11.68
N ALA A 60 8.94 5.43 -10.74
CA ALA A 60 9.12 4.10 -10.18
C ALA A 60 7.92 3.68 -9.32
N ILE A 61 7.37 4.62 -8.54
CA ILE A 61 6.14 4.41 -7.77
C ILE A 61 4.95 4.18 -8.71
N GLY A 62 4.81 5.00 -9.76
CA GLY A 62 3.76 4.86 -10.75
C GLY A 62 3.80 3.51 -11.47
N GLY A 63 5.00 3.04 -11.82
CA GLY A 63 5.21 1.70 -12.40
C GLY A 63 4.80 0.59 -11.44
N ALA A 64 5.22 0.66 -10.17
CA ALA A 64 4.85 -0.32 -9.15
C ALA A 64 3.34 -0.35 -8.89
N LEU A 65 2.66 0.80 -8.85
CA LEU A 65 1.19 0.86 -8.73
C LEU A 65 0.50 0.17 -9.90
N ARG A 66 0.92 0.44 -11.15
CA ARG A 66 0.36 -0.24 -12.34
C ARG A 66 0.57 -1.76 -12.30
N GLU A 67 1.72 -2.19 -11.79
CA GLU A 67 2.03 -3.61 -11.61
C GLU A 67 1.10 -4.26 -10.58
N LEU A 68 0.90 -3.62 -9.43
CA LEU A 68 0.00 -4.09 -8.37
C LEU A 68 -1.46 -4.15 -8.84
N GLU A 69 -1.88 -3.17 -9.64
CA GLU A 69 -3.23 -3.11 -10.23
C GLU A 69 -3.42 -4.26 -11.22
N THR A 70 -2.44 -4.50 -12.08
CA THR A 70 -2.44 -5.62 -13.04
C THR A 70 -2.46 -6.98 -12.33
N ALA A 71 -1.80 -7.08 -11.18
CA ALA A 71 -1.76 -8.28 -10.36
C ALA A 71 -2.98 -8.47 -9.45
N GLY A 72 -3.90 -7.49 -9.39
CA GLY A 72 -5.14 -7.55 -8.63
C GLY A 72 -5.02 -7.20 -7.15
N TYR A 73 -3.88 -6.66 -6.70
CA TYR A 73 -3.70 -6.25 -5.31
C TYR A 73 -4.25 -4.85 -5.01
N ILE A 74 -4.39 -4.02 -6.03
CA ILE A 74 -5.01 -2.69 -5.87
C ILE A 74 -6.07 -2.45 -6.94
N VAL A 75 -7.09 -1.68 -6.57
CA VAL A 75 -8.09 -1.14 -7.50
C VAL A 75 -8.03 0.37 -7.41
N ARG A 76 -7.96 1.04 -8.56
CA ARG A 76 -7.87 2.50 -8.66
C ARG A 76 -9.24 3.09 -8.95
N HIS A 77 -9.66 4.06 -8.14
CA HIS A 77 -10.84 4.88 -8.39
C HIS A 77 -10.40 6.32 -8.65
N GLN A 78 -10.66 6.81 -9.87
CA GLN A 78 -10.37 8.20 -10.23
C GLN A 78 -11.66 9.01 -10.10
N LEU A 79 -11.60 10.09 -9.31
CA LEU A 79 -12.67 11.08 -9.26
C LEU A 79 -12.36 12.16 -10.28
N ARG A 80 -13.36 12.50 -11.11
CA ARG A 80 -13.25 13.58 -12.08
C ARG A 80 -14.02 14.81 -11.60
N ASP A 81 -13.45 15.98 -11.84
CA ASP A 81 -14.14 17.24 -11.62
C ASP A 81 -15.24 17.46 -12.67
N LYS A 82 -16.02 18.55 -12.51
CA LYS A 82 -17.09 18.93 -13.44
C LYS A 82 -16.56 19.27 -14.84
N GLN A 83 -15.26 19.47 -14.98
CA GLN A 83 -14.53 19.80 -16.20
C GLN A 83 -13.90 18.55 -16.84
N GLY A 84 -14.10 17.36 -16.26
CA GLY A 84 -13.60 16.09 -16.76
C GLY A 84 -12.13 15.79 -16.45
N ARG A 85 -11.44 16.65 -15.68
CA ARG A 85 -10.06 16.41 -15.22
C ARG A 85 -10.07 15.49 -14.03
N ILE A 86 -9.00 14.70 -13.88
CA ILE A 86 -8.81 13.86 -12.70
C ILE A 86 -8.57 14.79 -11.51
N SER A 87 -9.54 14.85 -10.61
CA SER A 87 -9.49 15.67 -9.40
C SER A 87 -8.86 14.92 -8.24
N ASP A 88 -9.09 13.61 -8.15
CA ASP A 88 -8.61 12.79 -7.05
C ASP A 88 -8.42 11.33 -7.48
N THR A 89 -7.57 10.59 -6.76
CA THR A 89 -7.32 9.17 -6.97
C THR A 89 -7.32 8.43 -5.65
N ALA A 90 -8.29 7.54 -5.47
CA ALA A 90 -8.38 6.63 -4.34
C ALA A 90 -7.96 5.21 -4.74
N TYR A 91 -7.40 4.48 -3.78
CA TYR A 91 -7.00 3.09 -3.95
C TYR A 91 -7.73 2.19 -2.95
N VAL A 92 -8.25 1.07 -3.43
CA VAL A 92 -8.61 -0.06 -2.56
C VAL A 92 -7.47 -1.05 -2.59
N ILE A 93 -6.93 -1.40 -1.43
CA ILE A 93 -5.71 -2.20 -1.27
C ILE A 93 -6.07 -3.54 -0.65
N TYR A 94 -5.57 -4.62 -1.23
CA TYR A 94 -5.82 -5.99 -0.77
C TYR A 94 -4.49 -6.70 -0.49
N GLU A 95 -4.47 -7.50 0.58
CA GLU A 95 -3.31 -8.36 0.87
C GLU A 95 -3.23 -9.59 -0.03
N GLN A 96 -4.35 -9.96 -0.64
CA GLN A 96 -4.45 -11.06 -1.59
C GLN A 96 -5.07 -10.52 -2.90
N PRO A 97 -4.62 -11.02 -4.05
CA PRO A 97 -5.09 -10.52 -5.33
C PRO A 97 -6.57 -10.85 -5.51
N GLN A 98 -7.36 -9.84 -5.86
CA GLN A 98 -8.76 -10.04 -6.22
C GLN A 98 -8.84 -10.63 -7.63
N PRO A 99 -9.78 -11.56 -7.88
CA PRO A 99 -10.07 -12.00 -9.24
C PRO A 99 -10.45 -10.77 -10.07
N LYS A 100 -9.91 -10.70 -11.29
CA LYS A 100 -10.22 -9.61 -12.21
C LYS A 100 -11.71 -9.71 -12.57
N ASN A 101 -12.54 -8.89 -11.95
CA ASN A 101 -13.92 -8.76 -12.38
C ASN A 101 -13.90 -8.03 -13.73
N PRO A 102 -14.40 -8.66 -14.81
CA PRO A 102 -14.45 -8.04 -16.14
C PRO A 102 -15.31 -6.77 -16.17
N ASP A 103 -16.18 -6.58 -15.17
CA ASP A 103 -17.08 -5.43 -15.04
C ASP A 103 -16.50 -4.26 -14.24
N THR A 104 -15.26 -4.35 -13.76
CA THR A 104 -14.64 -3.18 -13.12
C THR A 104 -14.30 -2.20 -14.23
N PRO A 105 -14.93 -1.00 -14.31
CA PRO A 105 -14.59 -0.03 -15.33
C PRO A 105 -13.11 0.26 -15.19
N GLN A 106 -12.32 -0.21 -16.14
CA GLN A 106 -10.91 0.11 -16.24
C GLN A 106 -10.88 1.63 -16.36
N PRO A 107 -10.40 2.38 -15.36
CA PRO A 107 -10.45 3.82 -15.45
C PRO A 107 -9.62 4.20 -16.68
N ASP A 108 -10.26 4.81 -17.67
CA ASP A 108 -9.66 5.16 -18.96
C ASP A 108 -8.29 5.77 -18.70
N THR A 109 -7.27 4.94 -18.83
CA THR A 109 -5.89 5.33 -18.63
C THR A 109 -5.43 5.86 -19.98
N ALA A 110 -6.12 6.89 -20.46
CA ALA A 110 -5.52 7.76 -21.43
C ALA A 110 -4.31 8.35 -20.71
N SER A 111 -3.12 7.81 -20.98
CA SER A 111 -1.89 8.55 -20.75
C SER A 111 -2.15 9.97 -21.23
N PRO A 112 -1.95 11.02 -20.41
CA PRO A 112 -1.92 12.35 -20.96
C PRO A 112 -0.78 12.31 -21.99
N ASP A 113 -1.14 12.42 -23.26
CA ASP A 113 -0.18 12.55 -24.34
C ASP A 113 0.69 13.74 -23.97
N THR A 114 2.00 13.52 -23.80
CA THR A 114 2.96 14.55 -23.41
C THR A 114 3.20 15.47 -24.61
N GLY A 115 2.16 16.21 -25.00
CA GLY A 115 2.30 17.43 -25.76
C GLY A 115 2.80 18.49 -24.80
N ASN A 116 4.11 18.72 -24.79
CA ASN A 116 4.80 19.78 -24.05
C ASN A 116 4.02 21.11 -24.14
N PRO A 117 3.36 21.61 -23.07
CA PRO A 117 2.85 22.96 -23.06
C PRO A 117 3.96 23.88 -22.55
N ASP A 118 4.18 24.93 -23.33
CA ASP A 118 5.19 25.96 -23.12
C ASP A 118 5.18 26.51 -21.68
N MET A 119 6.37 26.81 -21.15
CA MET A 119 6.56 27.33 -19.80
C MET A 119 6.00 28.75 -19.70
N GLU A 120 4.78 28.89 -19.21
CA GLU A 120 4.32 30.15 -18.62
C GLU A 120 3.98 29.94 -17.14
N LYS A 121 4.75 30.63 -16.28
CA LYS A 121 4.44 30.76 -14.85
C LYS A 121 3.07 31.42 -14.69
N PRO A 122 2.28 31.00 -13.69
CA PRO A 122 1.67 32.02 -12.86
C PRO A 122 1.80 31.77 -11.36
N ASP A 123 1.60 32.87 -10.66
CA ASP A 123 1.92 33.18 -9.28
C ASP A 123 1.20 32.36 -8.19
N THR A 124 1.92 32.32 -7.06
CA THR A 124 1.45 32.31 -5.67
C THR A 124 -0.05 32.51 -5.45
N GLU A 125 -0.72 31.51 -4.88
CA GLU A 125 -1.69 31.77 -3.81
C GLU A 125 -1.91 30.55 -2.88
N LYS A 126 -2.26 30.90 -1.64
CA LYS A 126 -2.23 30.17 -0.37
C LYS A 126 -3.37 29.15 -0.23
N PRO A 127 -3.22 28.06 0.56
CA PRO A 127 -4.21 26.98 0.63
C PRO A 127 -5.48 27.41 1.38
N ALA A 128 -6.64 27.03 0.86
CA ALA A 128 -7.91 27.07 1.57
C ALA A 128 -8.16 25.72 2.26
N GLU A 129 -8.41 25.80 3.57
CA GLU A 129 -8.72 24.70 4.46
C GLU A 129 -10.15 24.16 4.27
N LEU A 130 -10.36 22.97 4.83
CA LEU A 130 -11.59 22.49 5.48
C LEU A 130 -12.74 21.92 4.63
N ASN A 131 -12.99 20.62 4.81
CA ASN A 131 -14.04 20.06 5.67
C ASN A 131 -14.72 18.87 4.99
N ILE A 132 -14.50 17.65 5.49
CA ILE A 132 -15.39 16.52 5.15
C ILE A 132 -15.93 15.93 6.45
N GLU A 133 -17.25 16.05 6.58
CA GLU A 133 -18.09 15.42 7.57
C GLU A 133 -17.85 13.91 7.65
N LYS A 134 -17.68 13.45 8.88
CA LYS A 134 -17.55 12.05 9.25
C LYS A 134 -18.89 11.34 9.04
N SER A 135 -18.97 10.47 8.04
CA SER A 135 -20.02 9.45 7.97
C SER A 135 -19.49 8.13 8.53
N ASN A 136 -19.66 7.96 9.84
CA ASN A 136 -19.34 6.75 10.58
C ASN A 136 -20.30 5.62 10.18
N THR A 137 -19.82 4.58 9.49
CA THR A 137 -20.55 3.30 9.37
C THR A 137 -19.73 2.21 10.05
N GLN A 138 -20.02 2.06 11.33
CA GLN A 138 -19.60 0.97 12.20
C GLN A 138 -20.05 -0.37 11.61
N LYS A 139 -19.10 -1.23 11.19
CA LYS A 139 -19.34 -2.66 11.02
C LYS A 139 -18.38 -3.45 11.90
N SER A 140 -18.99 -4.15 12.84
CA SER A 140 -18.42 -5.05 13.83
C SER A 140 -17.58 -6.16 13.18
N ILE A 141 -16.31 -6.24 13.57
CA ILE A 141 -15.44 -7.39 13.34
C ILE A 141 -15.72 -8.43 14.44
N THR A 142 -16.33 -9.54 14.05
CA THR A 142 -16.47 -10.75 14.88
C THR A 142 -15.09 -11.38 15.04
N HIS A 143 -14.62 -11.51 16.28
CA HIS A 143 -13.39 -12.20 16.65
C HIS A 143 -13.46 -13.69 16.24
N GLY A 144 -12.67 -14.06 15.24
CA GLY A 144 -12.31 -15.45 14.95
C GLY A 144 -10.91 -15.72 15.49
N SER A 145 -10.86 -16.38 16.65
CA SER A 145 -9.64 -16.92 17.25
C SER A 145 -8.93 -17.87 16.29
N SER A 146 -7.70 -17.53 15.89
CA SER A 146 -6.75 -18.50 15.34
C SER A 146 -5.44 -18.40 16.12
N THR A 147 -5.36 -19.20 17.17
CA THR A 147 -4.12 -19.66 17.80
C THR A 147 -3.31 -20.44 16.79
N ASP A 148 -2.17 -19.91 16.36
CA ASP A 148 -1.11 -20.73 15.77
C ASP A 148 0.07 -20.73 16.74
N SER A 149 0.07 -21.75 17.59
CA SER A 149 1.07 -22.00 18.61
C SER A 149 2.40 -22.34 17.94
N ILE A 150 3.39 -21.44 18.04
CA ILE A 150 4.76 -21.74 17.63
C ILE A 150 5.34 -22.77 18.60
N PRO A 151 5.82 -23.95 18.14
CA PRO A 151 6.42 -24.93 19.04
C PRO A 151 7.81 -24.44 19.47
N PHE A 152 7.95 -24.13 20.76
CA PHE A 152 9.25 -23.89 21.38
C PHE A 152 10.03 -25.20 21.45
N ARG A 153 11.20 -25.23 20.81
CA ARG A 153 12.18 -26.32 20.96
C ARG A 153 12.94 -26.08 22.25
N GLU A 154 12.64 -26.89 23.25
CA GLU A 154 13.25 -26.90 24.57
C GLU A 154 14.77 -27.10 24.46
N THR A 155 15.54 -26.15 25.01
CA THR A 155 17.00 -26.24 25.13
C THR A 155 17.35 -27.22 26.25
N ALA A 156 17.97 -28.34 25.89
CA ALA A 156 18.54 -29.28 26.84
C ALA A 156 19.66 -28.59 27.64
N ALA A 157 19.43 -28.42 28.95
CA ALA A 157 20.45 -27.98 29.90
C ALA A 157 21.52 -29.08 30.05
N ALA A 158 22.73 -28.81 29.58
CA ALA A 158 23.90 -29.60 29.93
C ALA A 158 24.30 -29.24 31.37
N ARG A 159 24.15 -30.19 32.29
CA ARG A 159 24.67 -30.11 33.66
C ARG A 159 26.21 -30.11 33.63
N PRO A 160 26.90 -29.35 34.50
CA PRO A 160 28.35 -29.47 34.65
C PRO A 160 28.69 -30.75 35.42
N PRO A 161 29.84 -31.39 35.17
CA PRO A 161 30.26 -32.55 35.94
C PRO A 161 30.79 -32.14 37.33
N GLU A 162 30.36 -32.87 38.35
CA GLU A 162 30.96 -32.87 39.69
C GLU A 162 32.21 -33.77 39.71
N ARG A 163 33.25 -33.25 40.39
CA ARG A 163 34.52 -33.86 40.86
C ARG A 163 35.60 -34.21 39.83
#